data_AF-A0AAG5DQP2-F1
#
_entry.id   AF-A0AAG5DQP2-F1
#
_cell.length_a   1.000
_cell.length_b   1.000
_cell.length_c   1.000
_cell.angle_alpha   90.00
_cell.angle_beta   90.00
_cell.angle_gamma   90.00
#
_symmetry.space_group_name_H-M   'P 1'
#
loop_
_entity.id
_entity.type
_entity.pdbx_description
1 polymer ?
#
loop_
_entity_poly.entity_id
_entity_poly.type
_entity_poly.pdbx_seq_one_letter_code
_entity_poly.pdbx_strand_id
1 'polypeptide(L)' 'METLDIYTYVVTSHFHFEEYLNTLDVFATFGMHWEDNRLKWNASDWSEIEQILPKHDEIWMPHFEIIK' A
#
# COMPACT_ATOMS: atom_id res chain seq x y z
N MET A 1 -16.84 8.44 -13.76
CA MET A 1 -15.38 8.48 -13.60
C MET A 1 -15.06 7.56 -12.45
N GLU A 2 -14.64 6.36 -12.79
CA GLU A 2 -14.41 5.28 -11.83
C GLU A 2 -13.02 5.48 -11.21
N THR A 3 -12.96 5.38 -9.89
CA THR A 3 -11.76 5.54 -9.09
C THR A 3 -10.96 4.25 -9.10
N LEU A 4 -9.65 4.36 -9.38
CA LEU A 4 -8.73 3.26 -9.15
C LEU A 4 -8.50 3.13 -7.64
N ASP A 5 -9.19 2.19 -7.02
CA ASP A 5 -8.97 1.88 -5.61
C ASP A 5 -7.77 0.94 -5.47
N ILE A 6 -6.63 1.47 -5.01
CA ILE A 6 -5.45 0.66 -4.72
C ILE A 6 -5.60 0.07 -3.31
N TYR A 7 -5.76 -1.25 -3.21
CA TYR A 7 -5.84 -1.95 -1.93
C TYR A 7 -4.50 -2.60 -1.59
N THR A 8 -3.96 -2.32 -0.42
CA THR A 8 -2.92 -3.16 0.20
C THR A 8 -3.42 -3.53 1.60
N TYR A 9 -3.12 -4.74 2.08
CA TYR A 9 -3.63 -5.31 3.34
C TYR A 9 -2.57 -5.31 4.46
N VAL A 10 -3.00 -5.18 5.74
CA VAL A 10 -2.15 -5.33 6.93
C VAL A 10 -2.39 -6.70 7.58
N VAL A 11 -1.33 -7.47 7.83
CA VAL A 11 -1.33 -8.69 8.65
C VAL A 11 -0.09 -8.68 9.54
N THR A 12 -0.30 -8.58 10.85
CA THR A 12 0.74 -8.74 11.87
C THR A 12 0.84 -10.21 12.27
N SER A 13 2.04 -10.78 12.24
CA SER A 13 2.25 -12.20 12.55
C SER A 13 3.28 -12.50 13.64
N HIS A 14 4.14 -11.55 14.05
CA HIS A 14 5.15 -11.80 15.09
C HIS A 14 5.55 -10.54 15.87
N PHE A 15 5.68 -10.67 17.20
CA PHE A 15 6.31 -9.69 18.09
C PHE A 15 7.44 -10.37 18.89
N HIS A 16 8.57 -9.70 19.10
CA HIS A 16 9.65 -10.14 19.99
C HIS A 16 10.06 -8.96 20.88
N PHE A 17 10.00 -9.13 22.20
CA PHE A 17 10.32 -8.07 23.16
C PHE A 17 11.62 -8.40 23.89
N GLU A 18 12.56 -7.46 23.86
CA GLU A 18 13.82 -7.56 24.57
C GLU A 18 13.86 -6.54 25.72
N GLU A 19 13.54 -7.01 26.92
CA GLU A 19 13.34 -6.18 28.12
C GLU A 19 14.61 -5.41 28.52
N TYR A 20 15.79 -6.02 28.37
CA TYR A 20 17.07 -5.41 28.71
C TYR A 20 17.41 -4.18 27.83
N LEU A 21 17.03 -4.24 26.55
CA LEU A 21 17.23 -3.15 25.59
C LEU A 21 16.02 -2.21 25.51
N ASN A 22 14.91 -2.59 26.15
CA ASN A 22 13.62 -1.93 26.03
C ASN A 22 13.17 -1.77 24.58
N THR A 23 13.38 -2.81 23.77
CA THR A 23 13.06 -2.84 22.33
C THR A 23 11.96 -3.85 22.02
N LEU A 24 11.09 -3.50 21.08
CA LEU A 24 10.06 -4.38 20.53
C LEU A 24 10.28 -4.53 19.02
N ASP A 25 10.60 -5.74 18.59
CA ASP A 25 10.62 -6.12 17.19
C ASP A 25 9.23 -6.54 16.75
N VAL A 26 8.75 -5.95 15.66
CA VAL A 26 7.41 -6.20 15.12
C VAL A 26 7.53 -6.62 13.65
N PHE A 27 6.98 -7.79 13.32
CA PHE A 27 6.73 -8.17 11.94
C PHE A 27 5.27 -7.85 11.58
N ALA A 28 5.11 -6.77 10.82
CA ALA A 28 3.82 -6.30 10.34
C ALA A 28 3.85 -6.15 8.82
N THR A 29 2.85 -6.73 8.16
CA THR A 29 2.52 -6.37 6.77
C THR A 29 1.71 -5.09 6.83
N PHE A 30 1.99 -4.08 6.00
CA PHE A 30 1.25 -2.82 5.98
C PHE A 30 0.39 -2.69 4.73
N GLY A 31 -0.85 -2.27 4.94
CA GLY A 31 -1.85 -2.01 3.94
C GLY A 31 -2.07 -0.51 3.77
N MET A 32 -1.84 -0.04 2.56
CA MET A 32 -2.01 1.35 2.16
C MET A 32 -3.08 1.46 1.07
N HIS A 33 -3.91 2.49 1.21
CA HIS A 33 -4.87 2.91 0.20
C HIS A 33 -4.74 4.42 0.02
N TRP A 34 -4.55 4.86 -1.22
CA TRP A 34 -4.52 6.26 -1.58
C TRP A 34 -5.12 6.43 -2.98
N GLU A 35 -5.59 7.63 -3.27
CA GLU A 35 -6.15 7.98 -4.58
C GLU A 35 -5.15 8.88 -5.33
N ASP A 36 -4.84 8.53 -6.57
CA ASP A 36 -4.12 9.41 -7.51
C ASP A 36 -5.02 9.72 -8.71
N ASN A 37 -5.53 10.95 -8.77
CA ASN A 37 -6.41 11.41 -9.85
C ASN A 37 -5.78 11.30 -11.25
N ARG A 38 -4.44 11.28 -11.34
CA ARG A 38 -3.72 11.17 -12.62
C ARG A 38 -3.76 9.76 -13.20
N LEU A 39 -4.08 8.76 -12.36
CA LEU A 39 -4.20 7.36 -12.76
C LEU A 39 -5.63 6.97 -13.14
N LYS A 40 -6.55 7.93 -13.28
CA LYS A 40 -7.92 7.65 -13.74
C LYS A 40 -7.93 7.45 -15.25
N TRP A 41 -8.53 6.35 -15.71
CA TRP A 41 -8.81 6.10 -17.13
C TRP A 41 -10.26 5.69 -17.34
N ASN A 42 -10.70 5.67 -18.60
CA ASN A 42 -12.00 5.12 -18.97
C ASN A 42 -11.82 3.70 -19.50
N ALA A 43 -12.47 2.71 -18.87
CA ALA A 43 -12.30 1.29 -19.20
C ALA A 43 -12.69 0.98 -20.66
N SER A 44 -13.69 1.66 -21.21
CA SER A 44 -14.14 1.45 -22.60
C SER A 44 -13.05 1.76 -23.63
N ASP A 45 -12.11 2.65 -23.29
CA ASP A 45 -11.00 3.00 -24.17
C ASP A 45 -9.91 1.90 -24.19
N TRP A 46 -9.97 0.97 -23.25
CA TRP A 46 -8.98 -0.07 -22.99
C TRP A 46 -9.60 -1.47 -22.90
N SER A 47 -10.56 -1.79 -23.79
CA SER A 47 -11.21 -3.11 -23.83
C SER A 47 -11.87 -3.53 -22.51
N GLU A 48 -12.47 -2.57 -21.81
CA GLU A 48 -13.14 -2.76 -20.51
C GLU A 48 -12.18 -3.26 -19.40
N ILE A 49 -10.89 -2.90 -19.47
CA ILE A 49 -9.96 -3.15 -18.36
C ILE A 49 -10.28 -2.21 -17.20
N GLU A 50 -10.74 -2.78 -16.09
CA GLU A 50 -11.11 -2.04 -14.86
C GLU A 50 -9.98 -1.99 -13.82
N GLN A 51 -8.99 -2.90 -13.90
CA GLN A 51 -7.92 -3.01 -12.91
C GLN A 51 -6.58 -3.38 -13.55
N ILE A 52 -5.50 -2.83 -12.99
CA ILE A 52 -4.11 -3.14 -13.33
C ILE A 52 -3.29 -3.30 -12.05
N LEU A 53 -2.19 -4.06 -12.14
CA LEU A 53 -1.27 -4.29 -11.03
C LEU A 53 0.12 -3.73 -11.40
N PRO A 54 0.29 -2.40 -11.29
CA PRO A 54 1.58 -1.77 -11.56
C PRO A 54 2.61 -2.19 -10.50
N LYS A 55 3.88 -2.18 -10.88
CA LYS A 55 4.98 -2.36 -9.93
C LYS A 55 5.15 -1.10 -9.08
N HIS A 56 5.75 -1.28 -7.91
CA HIS A 56 5.97 -0.19 -6.94
C HIS A 56 6.83 0.97 -7.50
N ASP A 57 7.68 0.72 -8.50
CA ASP A 57 8.53 1.73 -9.14
C ASP A 57 7.86 2.46 -10.32
N GLU A 58 6.66 2.02 -10.72
CA GLU A 58 5.91 2.59 -11.85
C GLU A 58 4.90 3.66 -11.42
N ILE A 59 4.53 3.68 -10.13
CA ILE A 59 3.58 4.63 -9.56
C ILE A 59 4.19 5.38 -8.39
N TRP A 60 3.75 6.62 -8.21
CA TRP A 60 4.05 7.34 -6.98
C TRP A 60 3.32 6.70 -5.81
N MET A 61 4.02 6.52 -4.70
CA MET A 61 3.46 6.04 -3.44
C MET A 61 3.77 7.06 -2.33
N PRO A 62 2.84 7.29 -1.39
CA PRO A 62 3.13 8.15 -0.25
C PRO A 62 4.21 7.53 0.62
N HIS A 63 5.18 8.36 1.01
CA HIS A 63 6.19 7.98 1.98
C HIS A 63 5.59 7.93 3.38
N PHE A 64 5.83 6.85 4.12
CA PHE A 64 5.44 6.73 5.51
C PHE A 64 6.67 6.43 6.36
N GLU A 65 6.77 7.12 7.50
CA GLU A 65 7.83 6.89 8.48
C GLU A 65 7.22 6.49 9.81
N ILE A 66 7.82 5.50 10.45
CA ILE A 66 7.57 5.22 11.85
C ILE A 66 8.37 6.25 12.64
N ILE A 67 7.67 7.24 13.22
CA ILE A 67 8.28 8.27 14.07
C ILE A 67 8.81 7.58 15.33
N LYS A 68 10.10 7.81 15.63
CA LYS A 68 10.80 7.29 16.80
C LYS A 68 10.67 8.21 18.01
#